data_AF-A0AAN6VWU8-F1
#
_entry.id   AF-A0AAN6VWU8-F1
#
_cell.length_a   1.000
_cell.length_b   1.000
_cell.length_c   1.000
_cell.angle_alpha   90.00
_cell.angle_beta   90.00
_cell.angle_gamma   90.00
#
_symmetry.space_group_name_H-M   'P 1'
#
loop_
_entity.id
_entity.type
_entity.pdbx_description
1 polymer ?
#
loop_
_entity_poly.entity_id
_entity_poly.type
_entity_poly.pdbx_seq_one_letter_code
_entity_poly.pdbx_strand_id
1 'polypeptide(L)'
;MSSRHSSSPARSTVSSCHSTPTRPSSREGQRFTLGRIRVALQDQPNPLTVVPLANTSRTFRFAVYCITFALNLLESQKGRSGLINTGKEVWRTWQRARRGLRFQGDIHSHPELMDQAVDQYLANLRSDPPNIIVSNRVVGEGKTERMNWNDYLDGEYSSKFGVIFRLNKTIIDNAIFAGDNQHREDFERFLLLMGLATAHELVHTFVGFLTGNEDTNTPPRVQFPVPSTLMPNPLTGAEAGAFWEGQMLGFLVQAWENSRSRLGDRQAGDMLGLGPASRHYALGERWMRSWILLDFSAQPERSSAPISVSGRKVMQKTDRRKALLDENDLPRALDKTPFIERLNSFSSHLLPVSVVRDVMSMAAHPSRIRA
;
A
#
# COMPACT_ATOMS: atom_id res chain seq x y z
N MET A 1 30.98 -71.50 -33.23
CA MET A 1 30.77 -72.30 -32.00
C MET A 1 31.56 -71.67 -30.87
N SER A 2 30.87 -71.44 -29.74
CA SER A 2 31.33 -71.32 -28.35
C SER A 2 32.69 -70.66 -28.04
N SER A 3 32.73 -69.50 -27.35
CA SER A 3 32.80 -69.34 -25.87
C SER A 3 34.23 -69.56 -25.34
N ARG A 4 34.88 -68.79 -24.44
CA ARG A 4 34.47 -68.04 -23.24
C ARG A 4 35.69 -67.27 -22.67
N HIS A 5 35.43 -66.18 -21.93
CA HIS A 5 36.09 -65.63 -20.72
C HIS A 5 37.62 -65.43 -20.66
N SER A 6 38.23 -64.47 -19.96
CA SER A 6 37.91 -63.37 -19.01
C SER A 6 39.25 -62.62 -18.82
N SER A 7 39.34 -61.31 -18.52
CA SER A 7 39.28 -60.75 -17.17
C SER A 7 39.50 -59.22 -17.17
N SER A 8 38.80 -58.52 -16.25
CA SER A 8 38.82 -57.07 -15.99
C SER A 8 40.15 -56.51 -15.44
N PRO A 9 40.27 -55.16 -15.36
CA PRO A 9 40.15 -54.56 -14.02
C PRO A 9 39.37 -53.23 -13.91
N ALA A 10 38.82 -53.05 -12.69
CA ALA A 10 38.55 -51.83 -11.89
C ALA A 10 37.94 -50.56 -12.53
N ARG A 11 36.69 -50.28 -12.17
CA ARG A 11 36.00 -48.98 -12.28
C ARG A 11 36.21 -48.17 -10.99
N SER A 12 36.69 -46.93 -11.10
CA SER A 12 36.63 -45.95 -10.02
C SER A 12 35.28 -45.22 -10.03
N THR A 13 34.72 -45.08 -8.84
CA THR A 13 33.47 -44.36 -8.55
C THR A 13 33.77 -42.88 -8.39
N VAL A 14 33.19 -42.04 -9.26
CA VAL A 14 33.17 -40.58 -9.07
C VAL A 14 31.97 -40.25 -8.16
N SER A 15 32.32 -39.76 -6.96
CA SER A 15 31.42 -39.31 -5.91
C SER A 15 30.61 -38.09 -6.35
N SER A 16 29.30 -38.12 -6.08
CA SER A 16 28.39 -37.01 -6.33
C SER A 16 28.61 -35.88 -5.32
N CYS A 17 28.81 -34.67 -5.83
CA CYS A 17 28.82 -33.46 -5.01
C CYS A 17 27.39 -33.15 -4.59
N HIS A 18 27.09 -33.35 -3.31
CA HIS A 18 25.91 -32.79 -2.66
C HIS A 18 26.02 -31.26 -2.67
N SER A 19 25.22 -30.60 -3.50
CA SER A 19 24.99 -29.16 -3.42
C SER A 19 24.13 -28.86 -2.19
N THR A 20 24.76 -28.31 -1.17
CA THR A 20 24.12 -27.77 0.03
C THR A 20 23.13 -26.66 -0.38
N PRO A 21 21.92 -26.58 0.20
CA PRO A 21 20.99 -25.49 -0.10
C PRO A 21 21.59 -24.17 0.38
N THR A 22 21.82 -23.25 -0.56
CA THR A 22 22.16 -21.87 -0.26
C THR A 22 21.12 -21.28 0.68
N ARG A 23 21.58 -20.88 1.86
CA ARG A 23 20.81 -20.15 2.88
C ARG A 23 20.17 -18.93 2.20
N PRO A 24 18.84 -18.74 2.22
CA PRO A 24 18.22 -17.58 1.59
C PRO A 24 18.82 -16.31 2.19
N SER A 25 19.21 -15.37 1.32
CA SER A 25 19.82 -14.11 1.74
C SER A 25 18.91 -13.39 2.75
N SER A 26 19.49 -12.83 3.81
CA SER A 26 18.76 -12.20 4.93
C SER A 26 17.73 -11.14 4.49
N ARG A 27 17.89 -10.54 3.31
CA ARG A 27 16.97 -9.57 2.73
C ARG A 27 15.65 -10.17 2.24
N GLU A 28 15.64 -11.41 1.78
CA GLU A 28 14.42 -12.03 1.22
C GLU A 28 13.45 -12.48 2.31
N GLY A 29 13.97 -12.92 3.47
CA GLY A 29 13.14 -13.22 4.65
C GLY A 29 12.46 -11.97 5.22
N GLN A 30 13.16 -10.84 5.19
CA GLN A 30 12.65 -9.57 5.73
C GLN A 30 11.44 -9.03 4.94
N ARG A 31 11.42 -9.21 3.61
CA ARG A 31 10.32 -8.79 2.72
C ARG A 31 8.96 -9.37 3.08
N PHE A 32 8.94 -10.57 3.66
CA PHE A 32 7.73 -11.30 4.03
C PHE A 32 7.52 -11.35 5.55
N THR A 33 8.31 -10.59 6.31
CA THR A 33 8.09 -10.43 7.74
C THR A 33 7.10 -9.27 7.93
N LEU A 34 6.05 -9.53 8.69
CA LEU A 34 5.09 -8.54 9.14
C LEU A 34 4.85 -8.78 10.62
N GLY A 35 4.90 -7.70 11.40
CA GLY A 35 4.70 -7.75 12.84
C GLY A 35 3.27 -8.13 13.24
N ARG A 36 2.88 -7.68 14.43
CA ARG A 36 1.57 -7.97 15.01
C ARG A 36 0.46 -7.22 14.27
N ILE A 37 -0.12 -7.85 13.24
CA ILE A 37 -1.19 -7.24 12.45
C ILE A 37 -2.55 -7.42 13.11
N ARG A 38 -3.39 -6.40 12.99
CA ARG A 38 -4.82 -6.42 13.35
C ARG A 38 -5.61 -5.94 12.14
N VAL A 39 -6.63 -6.72 11.78
CA VAL A 39 -7.61 -6.30 10.78
C VAL A 39 -8.99 -6.39 11.42
N ALA A 40 -9.77 -5.32 11.31
CA ALA A 40 -11.13 -5.26 11.81
C ALA A 40 -12.10 -4.89 10.67
N LEU A 41 -13.35 -5.25 10.83
CA LEU A 41 -14.46 -4.93 9.95
C LEU A 41 -15.31 -3.81 10.56
N GLN A 42 -15.59 -2.78 9.77
CA GLN A 42 -16.49 -1.67 10.10
C GLN A 42 -17.64 -1.65 9.08
N ASP A 43 -18.73 -2.34 9.41
CA ASP A 43 -19.92 -2.43 8.55
C ASP A 43 -21.24 -2.13 9.29
N GLN A 44 -21.20 -2.00 10.61
CA GLN A 44 -22.35 -1.73 11.48
C GLN A 44 -22.78 -0.26 11.41
N PRO A 45 -24.05 0.08 11.75
CA PRO A 45 -24.55 1.46 11.74
C PRO A 45 -23.74 2.43 12.61
N ASN A 46 -23.28 1.99 13.78
CA ASN A 46 -22.42 2.79 14.65
C ASN A 46 -20.97 2.78 14.12
N PRO A 47 -20.39 3.94 13.76
CA PRO A 47 -19.04 4.01 13.19
C PRO A 47 -17.93 3.62 14.17
N LEU A 48 -18.18 3.66 15.48
CA LEU A 48 -17.21 3.22 16.49
C LEU A 48 -17.25 1.70 16.71
N THR A 49 -18.21 1.00 16.09
CA THR A 49 -18.33 -0.45 16.21
C THR A 49 -17.52 -1.14 15.13
N VAL A 50 -16.48 -1.85 15.57
CA VAL A 50 -15.58 -2.64 14.75
C VAL A 50 -15.47 -4.05 15.32
N VAL A 51 -15.34 -5.04 14.44
CA VAL A 51 -15.25 -6.45 14.83
C VAL A 51 -13.92 -7.02 14.29
N PRO A 52 -13.09 -7.69 15.09
CA PRO A 52 -11.86 -8.29 14.60
C PRO A 52 -12.16 -9.37 13.55
N LEU A 53 -11.39 -9.38 12.46
CA LEU A 53 -11.49 -10.40 11.44
C LEU A 53 -10.55 -11.57 11.75
N ALA A 54 -11.05 -12.80 11.59
CA ALA A 54 -10.22 -14.00 11.68
C ALA A 54 -9.14 -13.99 10.59
N ASN A 55 -7.93 -14.45 10.93
CA ASN A 55 -6.81 -14.51 9.99
C ASN A 55 -7.01 -15.47 8.81
N THR A 56 -7.97 -16.41 8.93
CA THR A 56 -8.42 -17.30 7.87
C THR A 56 -9.43 -16.66 6.93
N SER A 57 -9.98 -15.49 7.27
CA SER A 57 -10.97 -14.84 6.40
C SER A 57 -10.31 -14.25 5.15
N ARG A 58 -11.02 -14.33 4.03
CA ARG A 58 -10.56 -13.82 2.72
C ARG A 58 -10.28 -12.32 2.75
N THR A 59 -11.13 -11.57 3.45
CA THR A 59 -10.98 -10.13 3.69
C THR A 59 -9.70 -9.81 4.47
N PHE A 60 -9.40 -10.57 5.52
CA PHE A 60 -8.14 -10.44 6.25
C PHE A 60 -6.94 -10.72 5.34
N ARG A 61 -6.95 -11.83 4.61
CA ARG A 61 -5.88 -12.21 3.68
C ARG A 61 -5.65 -11.13 2.62
N PHE A 62 -6.70 -10.56 2.05
CA PHE A 62 -6.59 -9.47 1.08
C PHE A 62 -6.01 -8.19 1.71
N ALA A 63 -6.44 -7.81 2.92
CA ALA A 63 -5.85 -6.67 3.64
C ALA A 63 -4.36 -6.89 3.94
N VAL A 64 -3.97 -8.10 4.34
CA VAL A 64 -2.56 -8.49 4.53
C VAL A 64 -1.77 -8.39 3.23
N TYR A 65 -2.35 -8.81 2.10
CA TYR A 65 -1.74 -8.62 0.79
C TYR A 65 -1.47 -7.14 0.53
N CYS A 66 -2.46 -6.27 0.71
CA CYS A 66 -2.33 -4.84 0.44
C CYS A 66 -1.20 -4.19 1.24
N ILE A 67 -1.15 -4.40 2.56
CA ILE A 67 -0.10 -3.82 3.40
C ILE A 67 1.28 -4.42 3.09
N THR A 68 1.34 -5.73 2.81
CA THR A 68 2.61 -6.39 2.46
C THR A 68 3.15 -5.88 1.12
N PHE A 69 2.29 -5.78 0.11
CA PHE A 69 2.63 -5.20 -1.18
C PHE A 69 3.12 -3.76 -1.01
N ALA A 70 2.37 -2.93 -0.27
CA ALA A 70 2.71 -1.53 -0.04
C ALA A 70 4.08 -1.37 0.62
N LEU A 71 4.37 -2.13 1.68
CA LEU A 71 5.67 -2.07 2.36
C LEU A 71 6.81 -2.53 1.44
N ASN A 72 6.61 -3.61 0.68
CA ASN A 72 7.62 -4.06 -0.29
C ASN A 72 7.87 -3.01 -1.39
N LEU A 73 6.83 -2.29 -1.81
CA LEU A 73 6.93 -1.22 -2.79
C LEU A 73 7.66 0.00 -2.21
N LEU A 74 7.30 0.45 -1.01
CA LEU A 74 7.95 1.57 -0.32
C LEU A 74 9.41 1.27 0.02
N GLU A 75 9.76 0.03 0.32
CA GLU A 75 11.13 -0.43 0.57
C GLU A 75 11.94 -0.67 -0.71
N SER A 76 11.29 -0.70 -1.88
CA SER A 76 11.99 -0.79 -3.16
C SER A 76 12.87 0.45 -3.39
N GLN A 77 13.90 0.34 -4.23
CA GLN A 77 14.78 1.47 -4.52
C GLN A 77 14.02 2.72 -4.99
N LYS A 78 13.03 2.54 -5.89
CA LYS A 78 12.23 3.65 -6.41
C LYS A 78 11.25 4.19 -5.35
N GLY A 79 10.56 3.31 -4.62
CA GLY A 79 9.61 3.72 -3.58
C GLY A 79 10.28 4.47 -2.45
N ARG A 80 11.46 4.01 -2.01
CA ARG A 80 12.26 4.64 -0.98
C ARG A 80 12.80 6.00 -1.43
N SER A 81 13.32 6.08 -2.66
CA SER A 81 13.78 7.35 -3.24
C SER A 81 12.63 8.37 -3.31
N GLY A 82 11.43 7.90 -3.68
CA GLY A 82 10.20 8.69 -3.62
C GLY A 82 9.91 9.22 -2.21
N LEU A 83 9.95 8.36 -1.19
CA LEU A 83 9.71 8.75 0.21
C LEU A 83 10.71 9.80 0.69
N ILE A 84 12.00 9.61 0.40
CA ILE A 84 13.07 10.56 0.75
C ILE A 84 12.80 11.92 0.09
N ASN A 85 12.42 11.94 -1.19
CA ASN A 85 12.10 13.17 -1.91
C ASN A 85 10.86 13.86 -1.34
N THR A 86 9.80 13.10 -1.03
CA THR A 86 8.61 13.61 -0.35
C THR A 86 8.98 14.25 0.99
N GLY A 87 9.75 13.55 1.83
CA GLY A 87 10.18 14.05 3.14
C GLY A 87 11.04 15.31 3.04
N LYS A 88 11.97 15.35 2.07
CA LYS A 88 12.78 16.55 1.77
C LYS A 88 11.90 17.75 1.42
N GLU A 89 10.87 17.58 0.59
CA GLU A 89 10.00 18.70 0.22
C GLU A 89 9.04 19.14 1.32
N VAL A 90 8.55 18.19 2.11
CA VAL A 90 7.78 18.48 3.33
C VAL A 90 8.62 19.33 4.29
N TRP A 91 9.83 18.88 4.60
CA TRP A 91 10.75 19.58 5.48
C TRP A 91 11.09 20.98 4.96
N ARG A 92 11.50 21.10 3.69
CA ARG A 92 11.84 22.40 3.07
C ARG A 92 10.68 23.38 3.14
N THR A 93 9.46 22.90 2.92
CA THR A 93 8.29 23.79 2.90
C THR A 93 7.91 24.26 4.29
N TRP A 94 7.86 23.37 5.28
CA TRP A 94 7.43 23.75 6.63
C TRP A 94 8.51 24.38 7.49
N GLN A 95 9.79 24.04 7.30
CA GLN A 95 10.88 24.74 7.96
C GLN A 95 10.86 26.23 7.60
N ARG A 96 10.66 26.55 6.31
CA ARG A 96 10.49 27.94 5.86
C ARG A 96 9.24 28.61 6.45
N ALA A 97 8.17 27.85 6.60
CA ALA A 97 6.92 28.35 7.17
C ALA A 97 6.93 28.44 8.71
N ARG A 98 8.01 27.99 9.39
CA ARG A 98 8.10 27.86 10.85
C ARG A 98 6.91 27.09 11.46
N ARG A 99 6.39 26.09 10.75
CA ARG A 99 5.25 25.27 11.20
C ARG A 99 5.75 23.98 11.84
N GLY A 100 5.03 23.50 12.86
CA GLY A 100 5.37 22.40 13.77
C GLY A 100 5.88 21.13 13.09
N LEU A 101 7.18 21.10 12.83
CA LEU A 101 7.97 19.94 12.43
C LEU A 101 8.58 19.34 13.69
N ARG A 102 8.25 18.08 13.98
CA ARG A 102 8.92 17.33 15.05
C ARG A 102 10.28 16.81 14.61
N PHE A 103 10.41 16.47 13.33
CA PHE A 103 11.71 16.14 12.76
C PHE A 103 12.64 17.37 12.84
N GLN A 104 13.64 17.29 13.73
CA GLN A 104 14.63 18.33 13.99
C GLN A 104 15.98 17.85 13.45
N GLY A 105 16.26 18.18 12.20
CA GLY A 105 17.52 17.88 11.55
C GLY A 105 17.76 18.84 10.40
N ASP A 106 18.99 19.32 10.25
CA ASP A 106 19.37 20.11 9.09
C ASP A 106 19.75 19.19 7.94
N ILE A 107 18.77 18.86 7.10
CA ILE A 107 18.97 17.97 5.94
C ILE A 107 19.73 18.66 4.80
N HIS A 108 20.04 19.97 4.91
CA HIS A 108 20.94 20.62 3.97
C HIS A 108 22.40 20.23 4.25
N SER A 109 22.81 20.31 5.51
CA SER A 109 24.17 19.92 5.93
C SER A 109 24.33 18.40 6.09
N HIS A 110 23.23 17.70 6.43
CA HIS A 110 23.22 16.27 6.74
C HIS A 110 22.09 15.55 5.99
N PRO A 111 22.20 15.40 4.65
CA PRO A 111 21.14 14.82 3.83
C PRO A 111 20.73 13.40 4.24
N GLU A 112 21.64 12.64 4.85
CA GLU A 112 21.42 11.29 5.36
C GLU A 112 20.41 11.21 6.50
N LEU A 113 20.11 12.32 7.19
CA LEU A 113 19.10 12.32 8.25
C LEU A 113 17.70 11.98 7.73
N MET A 114 17.38 12.37 6.50
CA MET A 114 16.10 11.98 5.89
C MET A 114 16.09 10.49 5.52
N ASP A 115 17.23 9.94 5.08
CA ASP A 115 17.35 8.51 4.84
C ASP A 115 17.12 7.70 6.13
N GLN A 116 17.74 8.12 7.24
CA GLN A 116 17.55 7.52 8.55
C GLN A 116 16.10 7.64 9.05
N ALA A 117 15.44 8.78 8.80
CA ALA A 117 14.04 8.97 9.13
C ALA A 117 13.12 8.01 8.36
N VAL A 118 13.40 7.81 7.07
CA VAL A 118 12.68 6.83 6.23
C VAL A 118 12.93 5.40 6.71
N ASP A 119 14.17 5.04 7.07
CA ASP A 119 14.48 3.74 7.67
C ASP A 119 13.69 3.50 8.95
N GLN A 120 13.71 4.47 9.87
CA GLN A 120 13.02 4.37 11.14
C GLN A 120 11.51 4.20 10.93
N TYR A 121 10.92 4.99 10.03
CA TYR A 121 9.51 4.92 9.72
C TYR A 121 9.11 3.56 9.11
N LEU A 122 9.85 3.07 8.11
CA LEU A 122 9.57 1.76 7.50
C LEU A 122 9.79 0.60 8.47
N ALA A 123 10.83 0.68 9.31
CA ALA A 123 11.08 -0.30 10.37
C ALA A 123 9.90 -0.36 11.35
N ASN A 124 9.38 0.79 11.78
CA ASN A 124 8.22 0.88 12.68
C ASN A 124 6.97 0.24 12.04
N LEU A 125 6.69 0.53 10.77
CA LEU A 125 5.57 -0.10 10.05
C LEU A 125 5.71 -1.62 9.94
N ARG A 126 6.94 -2.13 9.76
CA ARG A 126 7.20 -3.58 9.68
C ARG A 126 7.05 -4.26 11.03
N SER A 127 7.57 -3.67 12.10
CA SER A 127 7.56 -4.26 13.44
C SER A 127 6.18 -4.22 14.08
N ASP A 128 5.43 -3.13 13.89
CA ASP A 128 4.10 -2.95 14.46
C ASP A 128 3.17 -2.16 13.52
N PRO A 129 2.67 -2.82 12.44
CA PRO A 129 1.92 -2.14 11.38
C PRO A 129 0.66 -1.44 11.92
N PRO A 130 0.14 -0.40 11.24
CA PRO A 130 -1.09 0.26 11.67
C PRO A 130 -2.26 -0.73 11.74
N ASN A 131 -3.26 -0.41 12.57
CA ASN A 131 -4.51 -1.17 12.57
C ASN A 131 -5.24 -0.96 11.25
N ILE A 132 -5.62 -2.04 10.57
CA ILE A 132 -6.35 -1.96 9.30
C ILE A 132 -7.84 -2.16 9.58
N ILE A 133 -8.66 -1.22 9.15
CA ILE A 133 -10.12 -1.32 9.22
C ILE A 133 -10.65 -1.46 7.79
N VAL A 134 -11.30 -2.59 7.50
CA VAL A 134 -12.03 -2.77 6.25
C VAL A 134 -13.42 -2.18 6.44
N SER A 135 -13.75 -1.14 5.66
CA SER A 135 -14.89 -0.27 5.93
C SER A 135 -15.72 0.03 4.70
N ASN A 136 -17.04 0.09 4.85
CA ASN A 136 -17.97 0.56 3.83
C ASN A 136 -18.20 2.10 3.89
N ARG A 137 -17.39 2.82 4.67
CA ARG A 137 -17.49 4.28 4.93
C ARG A 137 -16.29 5.08 4.39
N VAL A 138 -15.48 4.47 3.52
CA VAL A 138 -14.31 5.11 2.90
C VAL A 138 -14.66 5.59 1.50
N VAL A 139 -14.55 6.88 1.17
CA VAL A 139 -14.59 7.33 -0.24
C VAL A 139 -13.25 7.05 -0.90
N GLY A 140 -13.24 6.46 -2.09
CA GLY A 140 -12.00 6.03 -2.76
C GLY A 140 -11.53 4.65 -2.31
N GLU A 141 -10.26 4.35 -2.49
CA GLU A 141 -9.65 3.04 -2.28
C GLU A 141 -9.25 2.80 -0.82
N GLY A 142 -8.71 3.84 -0.19
CA GLY A 142 -8.27 3.84 1.20
C GLY A 142 -8.44 5.23 1.81
N LYS A 143 -8.33 5.31 3.13
CA LYS A 143 -8.29 6.57 3.86
C LYS A 143 -7.50 6.39 5.13
N THR A 144 -6.68 7.38 5.42
CA THR A 144 -5.94 7.44 6.66
C THR A 144 -6.30 8.66 7.49
N GLU A 145 -6.42 8.46 8.79
CA GLU A 145 -6.49 9.54 9.77
C GLU A 145 -5.26 9.45 10.67
N ARG A 146 -4.55 10.56 10.80
CA ARG A 146 -3.41 10.69 11.69
C ARG A 146 -3.90 11.07 13.07
N MET A 147 -3.15 10.67 14.09
CA MET A 147 -3.32 11.12 15.46
C MET A 147 -2.21 12.09 15.85
N ASN A 148 -2.48 12.95 16.84
CA ASN A 148 -1.43 13.71 17.51
C ASN A 148 -0.58 12.79 18.40
N TRP A 149 0.28 12.01 17.75
CA TRP A 149 1.09 10.99 18.43
C TRP A 149 2.20 11.59 19.28
N ASN A 150 2.68 12.80 18.98
CA ASN A 150 3.78 13.40 19.75
C ASN A 150 3.36 13.67 21.19
N ASP A 151 2.15 14.23 21.38
CA ASP A 151 1.65 14.56 22.71
C ASP A 151 1.09 13.33 23.41
N TYR A 152 0.57 12.37 22.66
CA TYR A 152 -0.02 11.14 23.20
C TYR A 152 1.02 10.06 23.56
N LEU A 153 2.16 9.99 22.87
CA LEU A 153 3.17 8.93 23.02
C LEU A 153 4.50 9.44 23.57
N ASP A 154 4.52 10.59 24.23
CA ASP A 154 5.73 11.21 24.80
C ASP A 154 6.91 11.33 23.79
N GLY A 155 6.58 11.53 22.51
CA GLY A 155 7.55 11.69 21.44
C GLY A 155 8.09 10.40 20.80
N GLU A 156 7.60 9.21 21.17
CA GLU A 156 7.94 7.94 20.50
C GLU A 156 6.87 7.55 19.49
N TYR A 157 7.19 7.64 18.19
CA TYR A 157 6.21 7.28 17.16
C TYR A 157 5.89 5.78 17.17
N SER A 158 4.58 5.48 17.20
CA SER A 158 4.04 4.15 16.91
C SER A 158 3.02 4.23 15.79
N SER A 159 3.21 3.47 14.71
CA SER A 159 2.21 3.34 13.64
C SER A 159 0.88 2.76 14.12
N LYS A 160 0.90 2.03 15.23
CA LYS A 160 -0.28 1.41 15.83
C LYS A 160 -1.20 2.42 16.51
N PHE A 161 -0.62 3.47 17.09
CA PHE A 161 -1.34 4.51 17.83
C PHE A 161 -1.43 5.82 17.06
N GLY A 162 -0.48 6.08 16.16
CA GLY A 162 -0.40 7.32 15.39
C GLY A 162 -1.35 7.39 14.20
N VAL A 163 -2.05 6.29 13.88
CA VAL A 163 -2.77 6.12 12.60
C VAL A 163 -4.03 5.26 12.76
N ILE A 164 -5.14 5.73 12.20
CA ILE A 164 -6.30 4.91 11.85
C ILE A 164 -6.30 4.71 10.34
N PHE A 165 -6.09 3.46 9.92
CA PHE A 165 -5.94 3.10 8.51
C PHE A 165 -7.17 2.35 8.01
N ARG A 166 -7.83 2.83 6.96
CA ARG A 166 -9.04 2.22 6.42
C ARG A 166 -8.88 1.82 4.96
N LEU A 167 -9.40 0.64 4.63
CA LEU A 167 -9.52 0.13 3.26
C LEU A 167 -10.99 0.00 2.87
N ASN A 168 -11.30 0.29 1.61
CA ASN A 168 -12.66 0.19 1.10
C ASN A 168 -13.12 -1.27 0.98
N LYS A 169 -14.13 -1.62 1.79
CA LYS A 169 -14.75 -2.95 1.81
C LYS A 169 -15.34 -3.34 0.46
N THR A 170 -16.04 -2.43 -0.23
CA THR A 170 -16.69 -2.72 -1.52
C THR A 170 -15.68 -3.15 -2.57
N ILE A 171 -14.52 -2.49 -2.62
CA ILE A 171 -13.46 -2.83 -3.57
C ILE A 171 -12.86 -4.19 -3.21
N ILE A 172 -12.62 -4.46 -1.92
CA ILE A 172 -12.13 -5.77 -1.46
C ILE A 172 -13.15 -6.89 -1.77
N ASP A 173 -14.44 -6.67 -1.53
CA ASP A 173 -15.50 -7.64 -1.84
C ASP A 173 -15.57 -7.93 -3.35
N ASN A 174 -15.42 -6.89 -4.19
CA ASN A 174 -15.37 -7.03 -5.65
C ASN A 174 -14.13 -7.79 -6.10
N ALA A 175 -12.98 -7.57 -5.45
CA ALA A 175 -11.77 -8.33 -5.72
C ALA A 175 -11.94 -9.81 -5.34
N ILE A 176 -12.50 -10.11 -4.16
CA ILE A 176 -12.81 -11.48 -3.75
C ILE A 176 -13.76 -12.14 -4.77
N PHE A 177 -14.80 -11.42 -5.20
CA PHE A 177 -15.71 -11.90 -6.23
C PHE A 177 -14.99 -12.20 -7.55
N ALA A 178 -14.11 -11.32 -8.02
CA ALA A 178 -13.33 -11.52 -9.24
C ALA A 178 -12.42 -12.75 -9.12
N GLY A 179 -11.72 -12.92 -8.00
CA GLY A 179 -10.88 -14.09 -7.72
C GLY A 179 -11.69 -15.40 -7.68
N ASP A 180 -12.85 -15.38 -7.02
CA ASP A 180 -13.76 -16.53 -6.96
C ASP A 180 -14.30 -16.91 -8.33
N ASN A 181 -14.61 -15.95 -9.19
CA ASN A 181 -15.20 -16.24 -10.50
C ASN A 181 -14.16 -16.35 -11.62
N GLN A 182 -12.87 -16.49 -11.25
CA GLN A 182 -11.75 -16.63 -12.18
C GLN A 182 -11.62 -15.46 -13.17
N HIS A 183 -12.09 -14.27 -12.79
CA HIS A 183 -11.85 -13.01 -13.52
C HIS A 183 -10.45 -12.50 -13.18
N ARG A 184 -9.46 -13.22 -13.72
CA ARG A 184 -8.04 -13.03 -13.40
C ARG A 184 -7.57 -11.58 -13.59
N GLU A 185 -7.89 -10.97 -14.73
CA GLU A 185 -7.45 -9.61 -15.05
C GLU A 185 -8.00 -8.58 -14.06
N ASP A 186 -9.31 -8.62 -13.77
CA ASP A 186 -9.91 -7.73 -12.78
C ASP A 186 -9.33 -7.97 -11.38
N PHE A 187 -9.09 -9.23 -10.99
CA PHE A 187 -8.45 -9.55 -9.72
C PHE A 187 -7.04 -8.96 -9.62
N GLU A 188 -6.21 -9.15 -10.64
CA GLU A 188 -4.85 -8.59 -10.72
C GLU A 188 -4.88 -7.05 -10.67
N ARG A 189 -5.84 -6.42 -11.36
CA ARG A 189 -6.07 -4.97 -11.32
C ARG A 189 -6.49 -4.49 -9.92
N PHE A 190 -7.36 -5.21 -9.21
CA PHE A 190 -7.73 -4.89 -7.84
C PHE A 190 -6.55 -5.02 -6.86
N LEU A 191 -5.73 -6.07 -7.01
CA LEU A 191 -4.52 -6.24 -6.20
C LEU A 191 -3.55 -5.07 -6.38
N LEU A 192 -3.32 -4.65 -7.63
CA LEU A 192 -2.48 -3.50 -7.93
C LEU A 192 -3.07 -2.21 -7.35
N LEU A 193 -4.34 -1.93 -7.64
CA LEU A 193 -5.03 -0.70 -7.22
C LEU A 193 -5.01 -0.55 -5.70
N MET A 194 -5.43 -1.58 -4.97
CA MET A 194 -5.49 -1.52 -3.50
C MET A 194 -4.10 -1.56 -2.87
N GLY A 195 -3.13 -2.26 -3.48
CA GLY A 195 -1.74 -2.23 -3.04
C GLY A 195 -1.10 -0.84 -3.18
N LEU A 196 -1.30 -0.19 -4.34
CA LEU A 196 -0.83 1.18 -4.58
C LEU A 196 -1.54 2.20 -3.68
N ALA A 197 -2.87 2.13 -3.57
CA ALA A 197 -3.63 2.97 -2.65
C ALA A 197 -3.15 2.80 -1.20
N THR A 198 -2.80 1.58 -0.79
CA THR A 198 -2.26 1.35 0.55
C THR A 198 -0.90 2.03 0.73
N ALA A 199 -0.01 1.96 -0.26
CA ALA A 199 1.27 2.66 -0.22
C ALA A 199 1.09 4.18 -0.20
N HIS A 200 0.19 4.69 -1.04
CA HIS A 200 -0.20 6.09 -1.12
C HIS A 200 -0.66 6.63 0.23
N GLU A 201 -1.55 5.91 0.90
CA GLU A 201 -2.07 6.25 2.22
C GLU A 201 -0.99 6.20 3.31
N LEU A 202 -0.06 5.23 3.24
CA LEU A 202 1.09 5.20 4.14
C LEU A 202 1.99 6.43 3.94
N VAL A 203 2.17 6.94 2.72
CA VAL A 203 2.94 8.18 2.51
C VAL A 203 2.31 9.37 3.26
N HIS A 204 0.97 9.48 3.33
CA HIS A 204 0.32 10.49 4.17
C HIS A 204 0.67 10.33 5.66
N THR A 205 0.80 9.09 6.14
CA THR A 205 1.23 8.85 7.53
C THR A 205 2.70 9.14 7.75
N PHE A 206 3.56 9.00 6.73
CA PHE A 206 4.95 9.45 6.80
C PHE A 206 5.04 10.96 7.01
N VAL A 207 4.16 11.73 6.35
CA VAL A 207 4.02 13.16 6.63
C VAL A 207 3.67 13.41 8.09
N GLY A 208 2.73 12.62 8.66
CA GLY A 208 2.39 12.66 10.09
C GLY A 208 3.55 12.29 11.03
N PHE A 209 4.36 11.31 10.65
CA PHE A 209 5.58 10.93 11.36
C PHE A 209 6.59 12.08 11.41
N LEU A 210 6.70 12.90 10.35
CA LEU A 210 7.60 14.06 10.36
C LEU A 210 7.05 15.25 11.18
N THR A 211 5.72 15.42 11.25
CA THR A 211 5.08 16.56 11.95
C THR A 211 4.94 16.35 13.44
N GLY A 212 4.62 15.13 13.88
CA GLY A 212 4.19 14.89 15.25
C GLY A 212 2.70 15.08 15.49
N ASN A 213 1.95 15.68 14.55
CA ASN A 213 0.58 16.11 14.78
C ASN A 213 -0.39 15.69 13.66
N GLU A 214 -1.69 15.68 14.01
CA GLU A 214 -2.77 15.34 13.09
C GLU A 214 -3.17 16.48 12.13
N ASP A 215 -3.03 17.73 12.58
CA ASP A 215 -3.57 18.92 11.90
C ASP A 215 -2.67 19.50 10.80
N THR A 216 -1.39 19.15 10.77
CA THR A 216 -0.48 19.70 9.76
C THR A 216 -0.68 18.97 8.44
N ASN A 217 -1.56 19.53 7.61
CA ASN A 217 -1.84 19.08 6.25
C ASN A 217 -0.61 19.16 5.37
N THR A 218 -0.48 18.19 4.45
CA THR A 218 0.55 18.13 3.40
C THR A 218 0.78 19.52 2.78
N PRO A 219 2.04 19.98 2.66
CA PRO A 219 2.31 21.31 2.15
C PRO A 219 1.92 21.44 0.67
N PRO A 220 1.40 22.60 0.19
CA PRO A 220 0.93 22.81 -1.19
C PRO A 220 1.89 22.42 -2.32
N ARG A 221 3.21 22.42 -2.07
CA ARG A 221 4.22 22.03 -3.07
C ARG A 221 4.34 20.51 -3.25
N VAL A 222 3.84 19.74 -2.29
CA VAL A 222 3.85 18.28 -2.29
C VAL A 222 2.51 17.82 -2.87
N GLN A 223 2.41 17.87 -4.19
CA GLN A 223 1.21 17.48 -4.94
C GLN A 223 1.58 17.01 -6.36
N PHE A 224 0.76 16.12 -6.93
CA PHE A 224 0.90 15.69 -8.31
C PHE A 224 -0.47 15.30 -8.91
N PRO A 225 -0.74 15.60 -10.20
CA PRO A 225 0.06 16.47 -11.05
C PRO A 225 0.04 17.91 -10.52
N VAL A 226 1.08 18.69 -10.82
CA VAL A 226 1.08 20.11 -10.47
C VAL A 226 -0.01 20.81 -11.29
N PRO A 227 -1.02 21.45 -10.67
CA PRO A 227 -2.06 22.16 -11.39
C PRO A 227 -1.45 23.22 -12.31
N SER A 228 -2.01 23.37 -13.52
CA SER A 228 -1.56 24.39 -14.48
C SER A 228 -1.77 25.82 -14.01
N THR A 229 -2.66 26.02 -13.03
CA THR A 229 -2.83 27.27 -12.30
C THR A 229 -2.20 27.12 -10.92
N LEU A 230 -1.18 27.93 -10.61
CA LEU A 230 -0.47 27.95 -9.33
C LEU A 230 -1.35 28.33 -8.11
N MET A 231 -2.66 28.46 -8.28
CA MET A 231 -3.58 28.66 -7.18
C MET A 231 -3.96 27.27 -6.62
N PRO A 232 -3.46 26.89 -5.44
CA PRO A 232 -3.96 25.70 -4.78
C PRO A 232 -5.46 25.91 -4.57
N ASN A 233 -6.29 25.08 -5.19
CA ASN A 233 -7.69 25.03 -4.82
C ASN A 233 -7.72 24.54 -3.36
N PRO A 234 -8.19 25.34 -2.39
CA PRO A 234 -8.21 24.95 -0.99
C PRO A 234 -9.05 23.68 -0.73
N LEU A 235 -9.88 23.26 -1.70
CA LEU A 235 -10.68 22.04 -1.66
C LEU A 235 -9.95 20.79 -2.19
N THR A 236 -8.88 20.93 -2.98
CA THR A 236 -8.06 19.80 -3.49
C THR A 236 -6.67 19.85 -2.87
N GLY A 237 -6.62 19.94 -1.54
CA GLY A 237 -5.38 20.12 -0.77
C GLY A 237 -4.22 19.24 -1.25
N ALA A 238 -3.00 19.67 -0.94
CA ALA A 238 -1.80 18.98 -1.36
C ALA A 238 -1.84 17.48 -1.01
N GLU A 239 -1.26 16.66 -1.88
CA GLU A 239 -1.53 15.24 -1.95
C GLU A 239 -0.17 14.51 -1.92
N ALA A 240 0.24 14.04 -0.73
CA ALA A 240 1.56 13.46 -0.52
C ALA A 240 1.74 12.11 -1.21
N GLY A 241 0.69 11.28 -1.23
CA GLY A 241 0.72 9.98 -1.89
C GLY A 241 0.87 10.13 -3.40
N ALA A 242 0.12 11.03 -4.03
CA ALA A 242 0.20 11.34 -5.44
C ALA A 242 1.54 11.98 -5.79
N PHE A 243 2.07 12.87 -4.95
CA PHE A 243 3.43 13.39 -5.14
C PHE A 243 4.45 12.26 -5.15
N TRP A 244 4.39 11.34 -4.19
CA TRP A 244 5.25 10.16 -4.13
C TRP A 244 5.09 9.26 -5.37
N GLU A 245 3.85 8.98 -5.81
CA GLU A 245 3.59 8.24 -7.04
C GLU A 245 4.19 8.96 -8.25
N GLY A 246 4.02 10.27 -8.36
CA GLY A 246 4.63 11.10 -9.40
C GLY A 246 6.16 11.01 -9.42
N GLN A 247 6.81 10.96 -8.25
CA GLN A 247 8.27 10.78 -8.16
C GLN A 247 8.71 9.36 -8.58
N MET A 248 7.95 8.34 -8.20
CA MET A 248 8.31 6.94 -8.42
C MET A 248 7.97 6.44 -9.83
N LEU A 249 6.79 6.81 -10.34
CA LEU A 249 6.17 6.32 -11.57
C LEU A 249 6.17 7.35 -12.70
N GLY A 250 6.22 8.64 -12.37
CA GLY A 250 5.97 9.72 -13.33
C GLY A 250 4.49 9.92 -13.66
N PHE A 251 3.57 9.25 -12.96
CA PHE A 251 2.12 9.38 -13.08
C PHE A 251 1.41 8.89 -11.81
N LEU A 252 0.15 9.29 -11.63
CA LEU A 252 -0.76 8.77 -10.60
C LEU A 252 -1.60 7.65 -11.21
N VAL A 253 -1.69 6.49 -10.58
CA VAL A 253 -2.53 5.39 -11.09
C VAL A 253 -3.99 5.62 -10.68
N GLN A 254 -4.90 5.53 -11.65
CA GLN A 254 -6.34 5.65 -11.43
C GLN A 254 -7.11 4.56 -12.19
N ALA A 255 -8.13 4.04 -11.53
CA ALA A 255 -9.07 3.10 -12.12
C ALA A 255 -10.27 3.85 -12.71
N TRP A 256 -10.56 3.63 -13.98
CA TRP A 256 -11.67 4.28 -14.68
C TRP A 256 -12.69 3.26 -15.16
N GLU A 257 -13.98 3.58 -15.01
CA GLU A 257 -15.08 2.70 -15.42
C GLU A 257 -14.95 2.30 -16.88
N ASN A 258 -15.07 1.00 -17.14
CA ASN A 258 -15.20 0.42 -18.46
C ASN A 258 -16.66 -0.01 -18.66
N SER A 259 -17.40 0.76 -19.45
CA SER A 259 -18.83 0.52 -19.73
C SER A 259 -19.11 -0.80 -20.47
N ARG A 260 -18.06 -1.45 -21.00
CA ARG A 260 -18.15 -2.75 -21.68
C ARG A 260 -17.83 -3.93 -20.77
N SER A 261 -17.45 -3.69 -19.52
CA SER A 261 -17.13 -4.77 -18.59
C SER A 261 -18.37 -5.60 -18.26
N ARG A 262 -18.26 -6.92 -18.39
CA ARG A 262 -19.31 -7.88 -18.02
C ARG A 262 -19.55 -7.93 -16.51
N LEU A 263 -18.63 -7.41 -15.72
CA LEU A 263 -18.76 -7.34 -14.27
C LEU A 263 -19.64 -6.18 -13.81
N GLY A 264 -20.05 -5.30 -14.73
CA GLY A 264 -20.86 -4.13 -14.43
C GLY A 264 -20.24 -3.34 -13.30
N ASP A 265 -20.93 -3.29 -12.15
CA ASP A 265 -20.44 -2.54 -11.02
C ASP A 265 -19.31 -3.20 -10.21
N ARG A 266 -18.98 -4.46 -10.47
CA ARG A 266 -17.94 -5.20 -9.75
C ARG A 266 -16.59 -5.22 -10.46
N GLN A 267 -16.46 -4.50 -11.57
CA GLN A 267 -15.20 -4.39 -12.31
C GLN A 267 -14.12 -3.64 -11.52
N ALA A 268 -12.86 -3.88 -11.85
CA ALA A 268 -11.75 -3.04 -11.38
C ALA A 268 -11.63 -1.74 -12.19
N GLY A 269 -12.18 -1.72 -13.41
CA GLY A 269 -12.02 -0.63 -14.38
C GLY A 269 -10.72 -0.75 -15.19
N ASP A 270 -10.52 0.16 -16.13
CA ASP A 270 -9.27 0.29 -16.86
C ASP A 270 -8.26 1.06 -16.01
N MET A 271 -7.05 0.51 -15.87
CA MET A 271 -5.97 1.16 -15.14
C MET A 271 -5.26 2.18 -16.03
N LEU A 272 -5.38 3.46 -15.67
CA LEU A 272 -4.80 4.57 -16.40
C LEU A 272 -3.77 5.30 -15.53
N GLY A 273 -2.66 5.70 -16.13
CA GLY A 273 -1.70 6.62 -15.53
C GLY A 273 -2.05 8.06 -15.87
N LEU A 274 -2.36 8.88 -14.87
CA LEU A 274 -2.49 10.33 -14.99
C LEU A 274 -1.10 10.97 -14.93
N GLY A 275 -0.58 11.37 -16.09
CA GLY A 275 0.74 11.99 -16.22
C GLY A 275 0.72 13.51 -16.03
N PRO A 276 1.88 14.17 -16.23
CA PRO A 276 1.99 15.62 -16.26
C PRO A 276 1.03 16.23 -17.31
N ALA A 277 0.51 17.43 -17.03
CA ALA A 277 -0.53 18.10 -17.83
C ALA A 277 -1.88 17.36 -17.89
N SER A 278 -2.17 16.53 -16.89
CA SER A 278 -3.46 15.86 -16.69
C SER A 278 -3.90 14.96 -17.85
N ARG A 279 -2.93 14.35 -18.55
CA ARG A 279 -3.16 13.39 -19.62
C ARG A 279 -3.20 11.96 -19.08
N HIS A 280 -4.11 11.15 -19.59
CA HIS A 280 -4.28 9.76 -19.17
C HIS A 280 -3.67 8.81 -20.20
N TYR A 281 -3.02 7.74 -19.75
CA TYR A 281 -2.42 6.71 -20.59
C TYR A 281 -2.83 5.33 -20.09
N ALA A 282 -3.20 4.39 -20.97
CA ALA A 282 -3.46 3.01 -20.54
C ALA A 282 -2.18 2.39 -20.02
N LEU A 283 -2.27 1.68 -18.91
CA LEU A 283 -1.14 0.94 -18.33
C LEU A 283 -1.10 -0.48 -18.91
N GLY A 284 0.10 -0.94 -19.25
CA GLY A 284 0.34 -2.25 -19.84
C GLY A 284 0.14 -3.37 -18.83
N GLU A 285 -0.58 -4.43 -19.22
CA GLU A 285 -0.89 -5.56 -18.34
C GLU A 285 0.36 -6.33 -17.90
N ARG A 286 1.35 -6.46 -18.78
CA ARG A 286 2.63 -7.11 -18.45
C ARG A 286 3.34 -6.36 -17.32
N TRP A 287 3.39 -5.03 -17.39
CA TRP A 287 3.96 -4.21 -16.33
C TRP A 287 3.19 -4.34 -15.01
N MET A 288 1.86 -4.23 -15.05
CA MET A 288 1.01 -4.40 -13.86
C MET A 288 1.25 -5.76 -13.20
N ARG A 289 1.34 -6.81 -14.02
CA ARG A 289 1.61 -8.18 -13.59
C ARG A 289 2.99 -8.33 -12.94
N SER A 290 4.05 -7.76 -13.53
CA SER A 290 5.38 -7.75 -12.91
C SER A 290 5.35 -7.10 -11.53
N TRP A 291 4.61 -6.00 -11.39
CA TRP A 291 4.51 -5.26 -10.14
C TRP A 291 3.79 -6.03 -9.03
N ILE A 292 2.63 -6.65 -9.31
CA ILE A 292 1.94 -7.50 -8.31
C ILE A 292 2.75 -8.76 -7.94
N LEU A 293 3.72 -9.15 -8.78
CA LEU A 293 4.71 -10.18 -8.48
C LEU A 293 5.98 -9.63 -7.81
N LEU A 294 5.94 -8.38 -7.34
CA LEU A 294 7.00 -7.68 -6.61
C LEU A 294 8.27 -7.37 -7.44
N ASP A 295 8.18 -7.40 -8.77
CA ASP A 295 9.22 -6.87 -9.65
C ASP A 295 9.00 -5.38 -9.93
N PHE A 296 9.42 -4.55 -8.98
CA PHE A 296 9.36 -3.09 -9.09
C PHE A 296 10.49 -2.49 -9.95
N SER A 297 11.38 -3.32 -10.50
CA SER A 297 12.40 -2.87 -11.44
C SER A 297 11.82 -2.66 -12.85
N ALA A 298 10.75 -3.39 -13.17
CA ALA A 298 10.01 -3.26 -14.42
C ALA A 298 9.57 -1.81 -14.67
N GLN A 299 9.89 -1.30 -15.85
CA GLN A 299 9.54 0.06 -16.25
C GLN A 299 8.05 0.14 -16.60
N PRO A 300 7.37 1.24 -16.25
CA PRO A 300 5.99 1.46 -16.65
C PRO A 300 5.77 1.35 -18.15
N GLU A 301 4.94 0.39 -18.54
CA GLU A 301 4.43 0.29 -19.89
C GLU A 301 3.15 1.12 -19.97
N ARG A 302 3.12 2.06 -20.91
CA ARG A 302 1.95 2.90 -21.15
C ARG A 302 1.69 3.09 -22.63
N SER A 303 0.44 3.38 -22.99
CA SER A 303 0.07 3.74 -24.36
C SER A 303 0.86 4.97 -24.84
N SER A 304 1.23 5.00 -26.13
CA SER A 304 1.89 6.16 -26.74
C SER A 304 0.94 7.36 -26.88
N ALA A 305 -0.32 7.08 -27.23
CA ALA A 305 -1.37 8.07 -27.32
C ALA A 305 -2.12 8.23 -25.98
N PRO A 306 -2.47 9.46 -25.59
CA PRO A 306 -3.38 9.70 -24.47
C PRO A 306 -4.78 9.12 -24.72
N ILE A 307 -5.44 8.68 -23.65
CA ILE A 307 -6.81 8.18 -23.66
C ILE A 307 -7.75 9.28 -23.18
N SER A 308 -8.84 9.49 -23.91
CA SER A 308 -9.92 10.34 -23.44
C SER A 308 -10.69 9.64 -22.32
N VAL A 309 -10.82 10.33 -21.19
CA VAL A 309 -11.67 9.90 -20.06
C VAL A 309 -12.99 10.67 -19.99
N SER A 310 -13.30 11.46 -21.04
CA SER A 310 -14.55 12.21 -21.10
C SER A 310 -15.76 11.27 -21.03
N GLY A 311 -16.70 11.59 -20.15
CA GLY A 311 -17.91 10.79 -19.92
C GLY A 311 -17.70 9.50 -19.11
N ARG A 312 -16.47 9.20 -18.68
CA ARG A 312 -16.18 8.06 -17.79
C ARG A 312 -16.18 8.51 -16.34
N LYS A 313 -16.45 7.57 -15.42
CA LYS A 313 -16.35 7.80 -13.98
C LYS A 313 -15.07 7.16 -13.44
N VAL A 314 -14.40 7.82 -12.50
CA VAL A 314 -13.39 7.16 -11.68
C VAL A 314 -14.08 6.09 -10.84
N MET A 315 -13.44 4.94 -10.67
CA MET A 315 -13.96 3.79 -9.92
C MET A 315 -13.92 4.04 -8.40
N GLN A 316 -14.67 5.04 -7.94
CA GLN A 316 -14.91 5.27 -6.51
C GLN A 316 -16.19 4.55 -6.11
N LYS A 317 -16.07 3.32 -5.61
CA LYS A 317 -17.26 2.54 -5.21
C LYS A 317 -17.45 2.54 -3.71
N THR A 318 -18.04 3.63 -3.25
CA THR A 318 -18.63 3.70 -1.92
C THR A 318 -19.89 4.52 -2.02
N ASP A 319 -20.87 4.15 -1.20
CA ASP A 319 -22.01 5.00 -0.93
C ASP A 319 -21.51 6.29 -0.27
N ARG A 320 -21.26 7.34 -1.06
CA ARG A 320 -20.79 8.65 -0.59
C ARG A 320 -21.64 9.15 0.56
N ARG A 321 -22.93 8.79 0.61
CA ARG A 321 -23.84 9.14 1.71
C ARG A 321 -23.38 8.54 3.04
N LYS A 322 -22.97 7.27 3.08
CA LYS A 322 -22.48 6.62 4.32
C LYS A 322 -21.15 7.20 4.79
N ALA A 323 -20.25 7.50 3.87
CA ALA A 323 -18.98 8.13 4.20
C ALA A 323 -19.16 9.56 4.72
N LEU A 324 -20.10 10.32 4.13
CA LEU A 324 -20.45 11.67 4.60
C LEU A 324 -21.17 11.65 5.95
N LEU A 325 -21.99 10.63 6.23
CA LEU A 325 -22.57 10.46 7.57
C LEU A 325 -21.46 10.26 8.60
N ASP A 326 -20.45 9.44 8.32
CA ASP A 326 -19.29 9.26 9.22
C ASP A 326 -18.52 10.55 9.52
N GLU A 327 -18.25 11.36 8.48
CA GLU A 327 -17.53 12.62 8.68
C GLU A 327 -18.31 13.66 9.48
N ASN A 328 -19.64 13.55 9.51
CA ASN A 328 -20.53 14.42 10.27
C ASN A 328 -20.90 13.85 11.65
N ASP A 329 -20.97 12.53 11.79
CA ASP A 329 -21.38 11.81 13.01
C ASP A 329 -20.21 11.57 13.98
N LEU A 330 -18.97 11.56 13.48
CA LEU A 330 -17.77 11.69 14.31
C LEU A 330 -17.27 13.13 14.22
N PRO A 331 -17.60 14.00 15.20
CA PRO A 331 -16.96 15.30 15.30
C PRO A 331 -15.45 15.13 15.11
N ARG A 332 -14.84 15.86 14.17
CA ARG A 332 -13.37 15.91 14.02
C ARG A 332 -12.67 16.25 15.34
N ALA A 333 -13.39 16.88 16.27
CA ALA A 333 -12.98 17.27 17.61
C ALA A 333 -13.16 16.19 18.70
N LEU A 334 -13.68 15.00 18.38
CA LEU A 334 -13.72 13.90 19.35
C LEU A 334 -12.33 13.31 19.50
N ASP A 335 -11.90 13.16 20.75
CA ASP A 335 -10.74 12.36 21.10
C ASP A 335 -10.93 10.92 20.60
N LYS A 336 -10.09 10.50 19.64
CA LYS A 336 -10.13 9.15 19.05
C LYS A 336 -9.28 8.15 19.83
N THR A 337 -8.61 8.58 20.90
CA THR A 337 -7.77 7.73 21.74
C THR A 337 -8.52 6.50 22.24
N PRO A 338 -9.74 6.59 22.81
CA PRO A 338 -10.46 5.41 23.29
C PRO A 338 -10.79 4.42 22.17
N PHE A 339 -11.02 4.90 20.95
CA PHE A 339 -11.27 4.05 19.80
C PHE A 339 -10.02 3.27 19.37
N ILE A 340 -8.86 3.92 19.37
CA ILE A 340 -7.58 3.28 19.06
C ILE A 340 -7.18 2.29 20.16
N GLU A 341 -7.33 2.65 21.43
CA GLU A 341 -7.10 1.74 22.55
C GLU A 341 -7.97 0.49 22.44
N ARG A 342 -9.25 0.67 22.09
CA ARG A 342 -10.16 -0.45 21.83
C ARG A 342 -9.65 -1.33 20.68
N LEU A 343 -9.25 -0.75 19.55
CA LEU A 343 -8.66 -1.49 18.43
C LEU A 343 -7.40 -2.25 18.86
N ASN A 344 -6.56 -1.64 19.70
CA ASN A 344 -5.33 -2.22 20.20
C ASN A 344 -5.54 -3.32 21.24
N SER A 345 -6.70 -3.34 21.91
CA SER A 345 -7.08 -4.44 22.79
C SER A 345 -7.48 -5.72 22.05
N PHE A 346 -7.76 -5.64 20.73
CA PHE A 346 -8.02 -6.84 19.94
C PHE A 346 -6.79 -7.75 19.85
N SER A 347 -7.05 -9.05 19.70
CA SER A 347 -6.00 -10.02 19.44
C SER A 347 -5.24 -9.64 18.17
N SER A 348 -3.92 -9.64 18.27
CA SER A 348 -3.05 -9.43 17.12
C SER A 348 -2.53 -10.75 16.57
N HIS A 349 -2.26 -10.79 15.28
CA HIS A 349 -1.72 -11.95 14.61
C HIS A 349 -0.26 -11.70 14.25
N LEU A 350 0.64 -12.52 14.81
CA LEU A 350 1.99 -12.64 14.28
C LEU A 350 1.94 -13.68 13.15
N LEU A 351 2.07 -13.23 11.90
CA LEU A 351 1.95 -14.12 10.74
C LEU A 351 3.31 -14.74 10.42
N PRO A 352 3.42 -16.08 10.35
CA PRO A 352 4.62 -16.72 9.85
C PRO A 352 4.93 -16.27 8.42
N VAL A 353 6.21 -16.18 8.07
CA VAL A 353 6.69 -15.84 6.71
C VAL A 353 6.02 -16.72 5.63
N SER A 354 5.77 -18.00 5.94
CA SER A 354 5.06 -18.91 5.02
C SER A 354 3.62 -18.48 4.73
N VAL A 355 2.90 -17.96 5.72
CA VAL A 355 1.53 -17.44 5.56
C VAL A 355 1.54 -16.17 4.72
N VAL A 356 2.48 -15.25 4.99
CA VAL A 356 2.61 -14.02 4.19
C VAL A 356 2.96 -14.36 2.73
N ARG A 357 3.87 -15.32 2.49
CA ARG A 357 4.16 -15.81 1.14
C ARG A 357 2.95 -16.44 0.45
N ASP A 358 2.17 -17.23 1.18
CA ASP A 358 0.94 -17.81 0.63
C ASP A 358 -0.07 -16.73 0.24
N VAL A 359 -0.26 -15.71 1.07
CA VAL A 359 -1.06 -14.52 0.75
C VAL A 359 -0.52 -13.82 -0.49
N MET A 360 0.78 -13.56 -0.58
CA MET A 360 1.38 -12.90 -1.76
C MET A 360 1.26 -13.73 -3.03
N SER A 361 1.20 -15.07 -2.92
CA SER A 361 1.03 -15.95 -4.08
C SER A 361 -0.34 -15.86 -4.75
N MET A 362 -1.32 -15.17 -4.15
CA MET A 362 -2.62 -14.86 -4.78
C MET A 362 -2.45 -14.09 -6.10
N ALA A 363 -1.41 -13.27 -6.24
CA ALA A 363 -1.10 -12.57 -7.49
C ALA A 363 -0.82 -13.54 -8.67
N ALA A 364 -0.17 -14.68 -8.40
CA ALA A 364 0.06 -15.71 -9.40
C ALA A 364 -1.12 -16.69 -9.52
N HIS A 365 -1.83 -16.92 -8.42
CA HIS A 365 -2.88 -17.93 -8.27
C HIS A 365 -4.13 -17.35 -7.59
N PRO A 366 -5.03 -16.65 -8.32
CA PRO A 366 -6.20 -16.00 -7.75
C PRO A 366 -7.09 -16.90 -6.89
N SER A 367 -7.18 -18.20 -7.22
CA SER A 367 -7.96 -19.19 -6.46
C SER A 367 -7.50 -19.35 -5.01
N ARG A 368 -6.26 -18.98 -4.67
CA ARG A 368 -5.74 -19.02 -3.29
C ARG A 368 -6.41 -18.02 -2.36
N ILE A 369 -7.22 -17.09 -2.88
CA ILE A 369 -8.07 -16.25 -2.02
C ILE A 369 -9.14 -17.07 -1.27
N ARG A 370 -9.44 -18.29 -1.72
CA ARG A 370 -10.40 -19.20 -1.09
C ARG A 370 -9.82 -20.03 0.05
N ALA A 371 -8.49 -20.10 0.14
CA ALA A 371 -7.76 -21.04 0.99
C ALA A 371 -7.66 -20.61 2.46
#